data_AF-A0A6A5S0U1-F1
#
_entry.id   AF-A0A6A5S0U1-F1
#
_cell.length_a   1.000
_cell.length_b   1.000
_cell.length_c   1.000
_cell.angle_alpha   90.00
_cell.angle_beta   90.00
_cell.angle_gamma   90.00
#
_symmetry.space_group_name_H-M   'P 1'
#
loop_
_entity.id
_entity.type
_entity.pdbx_description
1 polymer ?
#
loop_
_entity_poly.entity_id
_entity_poly.type
_entity_poly.pdbx_seq_one_letter_code
_entity_poly.pdbx_strand_id
1 'polypeptide(L)'
;MTSPPASQQSLQDEIADLEGRLRDAKAQLNQQQAVSTPSTTDKDAVALHALLLLSDSALPLGSFAFSSGLESYLAHHKLSPPSASQLPLFNAFLRLSLATLTSTALPYVLAGYRDPSDIETLDNDFDASTPCTVARRASIAQGRALLAVWDRSFKTQYKSASLADGGDHRRAAIEALTCFSSTLRTSPHANAHYAPLWGLISLILAVPLHEAAYLFLFSHARTVMSAAVRASVMGPYQAQSLLASMELQDRIRGLVDEGWGRRTEDAGQSVPVMDLWVGRHEKLYSRIFNS
;
A
#
# COMPACT_ATOMS: atom_id res chain seq x y z
N MET A 1 -41.60 -39.40 35.12
CA MET A 1 -40.49 -40.35 34.88
C MET A 1 -39.25 -39.51 34.61
N THR A 2 -38.47 -39.26 35.65
CA THR A 2 -37.28 -38.41 35.64
C THR A 2 -36.05 -39.31 35.64
N SER A 3 -35.25 -39.27 34.57
CA SER A 3 -34.00 -40.01 34.43
C SER A 3 -33.05 -39.71 35.61
N PRO A 4 -32.30 -40.70 36.13
CA PRO A 4 -31.38 -40.46 37.23
C PRO A 4 -30.22 -39.56 36.77
N PRO A 5 -29.64 -38.75 37.67
CA PRO A 5 -28.46 -37.93 37.34
C PRO A 5 -27.32 -38.86 36.95
N ALA A 6 -26.67 -38.58 35.81
CA ALA A 6 -25.49 -39.32 35.38
C ALA A 6 -24.45 -39.34 36.50
N SER A 7 -23.94 -40.53 36.84
CA SER A 7 -22.92 -40.67 37.87
C SER A 7 -21.67 -39.87 37.46
N GLN A 8 -20.99 -39.25 38.43
CA GLN A 8 -19.79 -38.44 38.16
C GLN A 8 -18.73 -39.21 37.35
N GLN A 9 -18.65 -40.52 37.54
CA GLN A 9 -17.80 -41.44 36.77
C GLN A 9 -18.20 -41.48 35.29
N SER A 10 -19.49 -41.58 34.99
CA SER A 10 -20.01 -41.61 33.61
C SER A 10 -19.69 -40.33 32.84
N LEU A 11 -19.71 -39.18 33.51
CA LEU A 11 -19.36 -37.89 32.89
C LEU A 11 -17.84 -37.78 32.65
N GLN A 12 -17.01 -38.34 33.54
CA GLN A 12 -15.56 -38.38 33.35
C GLN A 12 -15.15 -39.28 32.19
N ASP A 13 -15.82 -40.43 32.04
CA ASP A 13 -15.57 -41.36 30.94
C ASP A 13 -16.01 -40.74 29.59
N GLU A 14 -17.13 -40.01 29.57
CA GLU A 14 -17.61 -39.29 28.39
C GLU A 14 -16.65 -38.17 27.97
N ILE A 15 -16.08 -37.42 28.93
CA ILE A 15 -15.06 -36.40 28.64
C ILE A 15 -13.80 -37.03 28.04
N ALA A 16 -13.34 -38.16 28.58
CA ALA A 16 -12.16 -38.85 28.07
C ALA A 16 -12.35 -39.36 26.63
N ASP A 17 -13.53 -39.88 26.30
CA ASP A 17 -13.89 -40.29 24.93
C ASP A 17 -13.87 -39.08 23.97
N LEU A 18 -14.49 -37.97 24.37
CA LEU A 18 -14.55 -36.75 23.57
C LEU A 18 -13.15 -36.15 23.33
N GLU A 19 -12.26 -36.17 24.32
CA GLU A 19 -10.88 -35.75 24.18
C GLU A 19 -10.07 -36.67 23.25
N GLY A 20 -10.35 -37.98 23.27
CA GLY A 20 -9.80 -38.94 22.30
C GLY A 20 -10.23 -38.58 20.88
N ARG A 21 -11.54 -38.43 20.66
CA ARG A 21 -12.10 -38.06 19.35
C ARG A 21 -11.61 -36.70 18.85
N LEU A 22 -11.41 -35.73 19.75
CA LEU A 22 -10.84 -34.43 19.43
C LEU A 22 -9.38 -34.56 18.95
N ARG A 23 -8.57 -35.38 19.63
CA ARG A 23 -7.19 -35.63 19.23
C ARG A 23 -7.10 -36.30 17.86
N ASP A 24 -7.96 -37.28 17.60
CA ASP A 24 -8.00 -37.98 16.31
C ASP A 24 -8.46 -37.04 15.18
N ALA A 25 -9.49 -36.23 15.42
CA ALA A 25 -9.94 -35.21 14.47
C ALA A 25 -8.86 -34.17 14.17
N LYS A 26 -8.11 -33.72 15.20
CA LYS A 26 -6.96 -32.81 15.01
C LYS A 26 -5.83 -33.47 14.23
N ALA A 27 -5.56 -34.76 14.47
CA ALA A 27 -4.54 -35.50 13.74
C ALA A 27 -4.92 -35.68 12.26
N GLN A 28 -6.19 -35.99 11.96
CA GLN A 28 -6.72 -36.06 10.60
C GLN A 28 -6.66 -34.70 9.89
N LEU A 29 -7.00 -33.61 10.58
CA LEU A 29 -6.90 -32.25 10.04
C LEU A 29 -5.43 -31.89 9.72
N ASN A 30 -4.49 -32.21 10.60
CA ASN A 30 -3.07 -31.98 10.36
C ASN A 30 -2.52 -32.82 9.20
N GLN A 31 -2.97 -34.08 9.05
CA GLN A 31 -2.60 -34.93 7.91
C GLN A 31 -3.18 -34.41 6.60
N GLN A 32 -4.42 -33.93 6.60
CA GLN A 32 -5.02 -33.30 5.42
C GLN A 32 -4.29 -31.99 5.05
N GLN A 33 -3.94 -31.16 6.04
CA GLN A 33 -3.13 -29.96 5.82
C GLN A 33 -1.73 -30.26 5.25
N ALA A 34 -1.08 -31.34 5.70
CA ALA A 34 0.24 -31.75 5.21
C ALA A 34 0.24 -32.28 3.76
N VAL A 35 -0.87 -32.85 3.30
CA VAL A 35 -1.00 -33.41 1.94
C VAL A 35 -1.50 -32.37 0.93
N SER A 36 -2.13 -31.27 1.38
CA SER A 36 -2.71 -30.23 0.51
C SER A 36 -1.96 -28.91 0.46
N THR A 37 -0.84 -28.72 1.16
CA THR A 37 -0.05 -27.49 1.04
C THR A 37 0.81 -27.52 -0.23
N PRO A 38 0.52 -26.72 -1.29
CA PRO A 38 1.59 -26.23 -2.14
C PRO A 38 2.63 -25.61 -1.20
N SER A 39 3.91 -25.95 -1.37
CA SER A 39 4.97 -25.55 -0.44
C SER A 39 4.91 -24.04 -0.19
N THR A 40 4.69 -23.62 1.05
CA THR A 40 4.64 -22.21 1.51
C THR A 40 5.77 -21.38 0.91
N THR A 41 6.94 -22.03 0.75
CA THR A 41 8.16 -21.52 0.11
C THR A 41 7.96 -20.94 -1.29
N ASP A 42 7.07 -21.50 -2.11
CA ASP A 42 6.85 -21.06 -3.49
C ASP A 42 5.95 -19.81 -3.55
N LYS A 43 4.94 -19.74 -2.66
CA LYS A 43 4.11 -18.54 -2.48
C LYS A 43 4.93 -17.38 -1.93
N ASP A 44 5.79 -17.65 -0.95
CA ASP A 44 6.69 -16.66 -0.37
C ASP A 44 7.71 -16.15 -1.41
N ALA A 45 8.21 -17.03 -2.30
CA ALA A 45 9.11 -16.64 -3.38
C ALA A 45 8.44 -15.74 -4.43
N VAL A 46 7.20 -16.05 -4.84
CA VAL A 46 6.43 -15.22 -5.77
C VAL A 46 6.14 -13.84 -5.16
N ALA A 47 5.72 -13.81 -3.90
CA ALA A 47 5.48 -12.57 -3.16
C ALA A 47 6.76 -11.71 -3.05
N LEU A 48 7.90 -12.33 -2.73
CA LEU A 48 9.19 -11.65 -2.67
C LEU A 48 9.58 -11.05 -4.04
N HIS A 49 9.43 -11.80 -5.13
CA HIS A 49 9.76 -11.29 -6.45
C HIS A 49 8.88 -10.08 -6.83
N ALA A 50 7.58 -10.16 -6.56
CA ALA A 50 6.66 -9.04 -6.77
C ALA A 50 7.04 -7.80 -5.93
N LEU A 51 7.41 -7.98 -4.66
CA LEU A 51 7.91 -6.91 -3.80
C LEU A 51 9.16 -6.24 -4.40
N LEU A 52 10.11 -7.04 -4.91
CA LEU A 52 11.30 -6.50 -5.55
C LEU A 52 10.95 -5.66 -6.79
N LEU A 53 10.06 -6.15 -7.66
CA LEU A 53 9.59 -5.42 -8.84
C LEU A 53 8.91 -4.10 -8.48
N LEU A 54 8.01 -4.12 -7.49
CA LEU A 54 7.28 -2.93 -7.04
C LEU A 54 8.18 -1.94 -6.28
N SER A 55 9.25 -2.42 -5.63
CA SER A 55 10.20 -1.60 -4.89
C SER A 55 11.23 -0.90 -5.77
N ASP A 56 11.36 -1.30 -7.04
CA ASP A 56 12.35 -0.77 -7.95
C ASP A 56 12.17 0.75 -8.15
N SER A 57 13.25 1.49 -7.91
CA SER A 57 13.30 2.93 -8.16
C SER A 57 13.13 3.30 -9.63
N ALA A 58 13.39 2.38 -10.55
CA ALA A 58 13.23 2.54 -11.99
C ALA A 58 11.83 2.11 -12.49
N LEU A 59 10.93 1.64 -11.61
CA LEU A 59 9.55 1.35 -11.98
C LEU A 59 8.93 2.59 -12.64
N PRO A 60 8.38 2.50 -13.86
CA PRO A 60 8.10 3.67 -14.69
C PRO A 60 6.77 4.34 -14.31
N LEU A 61 6.62 4.71 -13.04
CA LEU A 61 5.47 5.44 -12.48
C LEU A 61 5.61 6.97 -12.61
N GLY A 62 6.77 7.45 -13.04
CA GLY A 62 7.08 8.88 -13.07
C GLY A 62 7.33 9.49 -11.68
N SER A 63 7.33 8.70 -10.60
CA SER A 63 7.50 9.15 -9.21
C SER A 63 8.76 9.98 -8.99
N PHE A 64 9.83 9.74 -9.75
CA PHE A 64 11.04 10.55 -9.71
C PHE A 64 10.77 12.03 -10.05
N ALA A 65 9.80 12.35 -10.90
CA ALA A 65 9.51 13.74 -11.27
C ALA A 65 8.85 14.55 -10.14
N PHE A 66 8.33 13.90 -9.09
CA PHE A 66 7.55 14.55 -8.03
C PHE A 66 8.38 14.74 -6.75
N SER A 67 8.15 15.85 -6.05
CA SER A 67 8.72 16.13 -4.72
C SER A 67 7.73 15.96 -3.58
N SER A 68 6.47 15.69 -3.92
CA SER A 68 5.35 15.61 -2.98
C SER A 68 5.20 16.85 -2.08
N GLY A 69 5.60 18.03 -2.56
CA GLY A 69 5.53 19.30 -1.83
C GLY A 69 6.81 19.70 -1.09
N LEU A 70 7.86 18.87 -1.09
CA LEU A 70 9.12 19.17 -0.39
C LEU A 70 9.77 20.45 -0.90
N GLU A 71 9.79 20.67 -2.22
CA GLU A 71 10.42 21.87 -2.81
C GLU A 71 9.72 23.15 -2.35
N SER A 72 8.37 23.14 -2.34
CA SER A 72 7.58 24.26 -1.81
C SER A 72 7.80 24.47 -0.31
N TYR A 73 7.80 23.37 0.46
CA TYR A 73 8.05 23.43 1.90
C TYR A 73 9.40 24.09 2.21
N LEU A 74 10.49 23.66 1.56
CA LEU A 74 11.83 24.22 1.76
C LEU A 74 11.90 25.68 1.32
N ALA A 75 11.28 26.03 0.18
CA ALA A 75 11.23 27.40 -0.31
C ALA A 75 10.54 28.37 0.67
N HIS A 76 9.57 27.86 1.45
CA HIS A 76 8.83 28.63 2.45
C HIS A 76 9.47 28.63 3.86
N HIS A 77 10.44 27.76 4.13
CA HIS A 77 11.12 27.65 5.43
C HIS A 77 12.61 27.96 5.35
N LYS A 78 13.01 28.86 4.45
CA LYS A 78 14.42 29.26 4.28
C LYS A 78 15.05 29.62 5.63
N LEU A 79 16.10 28.89 6.00
CA LEU A 79 16.84 29.11 7.23
C LEU A 79 17.73 30.35 7.12
N SER A 80 17.91 31.05 8.23
CA SER A 80 18.96 32.06 8.43
C SER A 80 19.89 31.59 9.55
N PRO A 81 21.22 31.46 9.33
CA PRO A 81 21.96 31.79 8.11
C PRO A 81 21.78 30.75 6.98
N PRO A 82 22.10 31.10 5.70
CA PRO A 82 21.94 30.21 4.55
C PRO A 82 22.79 28.92 4.60
N SER A 83 23.82 28.89 5.45
CA SER A 83 24.70 27.73 5.67
C SER A 83 24.12 26.69 6.63
N ALA A 84 22.98 26.96 7.26
CA ALA A 84 22.37 26.02 8.20
C ALA A 84 21.87 24.76 7.48
N SER A 85 22.08 23.61 8.11
CA SER A 85 21.62 22.32 7.61
C SER A 85 20.10 22.30 7.46
N GLN A 86 19.62 21.90 6.28
CA GLN A 86 18.20 21.72 5.97
C GLN A 86 17.65 20.36 6.47
N LEU A 87 18.51 19.50 7.04
CA LEU A 87 18.15 18.15 7.48
C LEU A 87 17.03 18.11 8.54
N PRO A 88 16.99 18.99 9.56
CA PRO A 88 15.90 19.01 10.53
C PRO A 88 14.55 19.36 9.88
N LEU A 89 14.55 20.28 8.92
CA LEU A 89 13.35 20.65 8.15
C LEU A 89 12.86 19.45 7.33
N PHE A 90 13.77 18.73 6.67
CA PHE A 90 13.45 17.52 5.94
C PHE A 90 12.86 16.43 6.85
N ASN A 91 13.45 16.17 8.01
CA ASN A 91 12.95 15.16 8.95
C ASN A 91 11.55 15.53 9.48
N ALA A 92 11.27 16.82 9.68
CA ALA A 92 9.92 17.29 10.00
C ALA A 92 8.96 17.03 8.82
N PHE A 93 9.34 17.42 7.61
CA PHE A 93 8.53 17.22 6.41
C PHE A 93 8.23 15.74 6.14
N LEU A 94 9.22 14.85 6.22
CA LEU A 94 9.04 13.42 5.97
C LEU A 94 8.02 12.81 6.93
N ARG A 95 8.09 13.16 8.22
CA ARG A 95 7.12 12.70 9.22
C ARG A 95 5.69 13.19 8.93
N LEU A 96 5.53 14.46 8.56
CA LEU A 96 4.22 15.04 8.21
C LEU A 96 3.67 14.44 6.92
N SER A 97 4.54 14.25 5.92
CA SER A 97 4.19 13.70 4.63
C SER A 97 3.74 12.24 4.72
N LEU A 98 4.44 11.41 5.50
CA LEU A 98 4.04 10.04 5.77
C LEU A 98 2.73 9.96 6.57
N ALA A 99 2.56 10.79 7.60
CA ALA A 99 1.30 10.85 8.36
C ALA A 99 0.11 11.24 7.45
N THR A 100 0.31 12.22 6.57
CA THR A 100 -0.71 12.66 5.61
C THR A 100 -1.06 11.56 4.61
N LEU A 101 -0.06 10.87 4.05
CA LEU A 101 -0.31 9.77 3.11
C LEU A 101 -1.04 8.60 3.80
N THR A 102 -0.71 8.34 5.07
CA THR A 102 -1.36 7.31 5.89
C THR A 102 -2.82 7.66 6.19
N SER A 103 -3.15 8.94 6.41
CA SER A 103 -4.53 9.35 6.70
C SER A 103 -5.40 9.51 5.45
N THR A 104 -4.81 9.84 4.31
CA THR A 104 -5.55 10.13 3.06
C THR A 104 -5.60 8.95 2.10
N ALA A 105 -4.48 8.25 1.87
CA ALA A 105 -4.34 7.30 0.77
C ALA A 105 -4.27 5.84 1.21
N LEU A 106 -3.69 5.54 2.38
CA LEU A 106 -3.58 4.17 2.86
C LEU A 106 -4.96 3.47 3.01
N PRO A 107 -6.04 4.10 3.49
CA PRO A 107 -7.36 3.47 3.56
C PRO A 107 -7.84 2.95 2.19
N TYR A 108 -7.53 3.68 1.12
CA TYR A 108 -7.88 3.30 -0.26
C TYR A 108 -6.98 2.19 -0.82
N VAL A 109 -5.70 2.13 -0.40
CA VAL A 109 -4.84 0.97 -0.68
C VAL A 109 -5.42 -0.29 -0.03
N LEU A 110 -5.79 -0.19 1.24
CA LEU A 110 -6.34 -1.33 1.98
C LEU A 110 -7.69 -1.78 1.40
N ALA A 111 -8.58 -0.83 1.08
CA ALA A 111 -9.88 -1.12 0.47
C ALA A 111 -9.74 -1.72 -0.93
N GLY A 112 -8.88 -1.14 -1.79
CA GLY A 112 -8.66 -1.67 -3.15
C GLY A 112 -8.06 -3.08 -3.17
N TYR A 113 -7.33 -3.45 -2.11
CA TYR A 113 -6.85 -4.81 -1.93
C TYR A 113 -7.95 -5.75 -1.40
N ARG A 114 -8.71 -5.33 -0.37
CA ARG A 114 -9.72 -6.17 0.31
C ARG A 114 -10.95 -6.40 -0.57
N ASP A 115 -11.37 -5.37 -1.30
CA ASP A 115 -12.63 -5.32 -2.04
C ASP A 115 -12.39 -4.89 -3.50
N PRO A 116 -11.76 -5.74 -4.35
CA PRO A 116 -11.35 -5.33 -5.70
C PRO A 116 -12.50 -4.94 -6.62
N SER A 117 -13.71 -5.44 -6.38
CA SER A 117 -14.92 -5.11 -7.14
C SER A 117 -15.29 -3.63 -7.06
N ASP A 118 -14.89 -2.96 -5.97
CA ASP A 118 -15.31 -1.60 -5.66
C ASP A 118 -14.34 -0.56 -6.25
N ILE A 119 -13.38 -0.98 -7.08
CA ILE A 119 -12.33 -0.13 -7.63
C ILE A 119 -12.84 1.14 -8.32
N GLU A 120 -14.00 1.08 -9.01
CA GLU A 120 -14.63 2.25 -9.63
C GLU A 120 -15.12 3.25 -8.59
N THR A 121 -15.81 2.77 -7.55
CA THR A 121 -16.28 3.60 -6.43
C THR A 121 -15.09 4.21 -5.69
N LEU A 122 -14.07 3.40 -5.39
CA LEU A 122 -12.86 3.84 -4.69
C LEU A 122 -12.09 4.89 -5.48
N ASP A 123 -12.00 4.75 -6.82
CA ASP A 123 -11.38 5.73 -7.70
C ASP A 123 -12.13 7.07 -7.66
N ASN A 124 -13.46 7.04 -7.80
CA ASN A 124 -14.30 8.23 -7.74
C ASN A 124 -14.23 8.93 -6.37
N ASP A 125 -14.33 8.14 -5.29
CA ASP A 125 -14.28 8.66 -3.93
C ASP A 125 -12.91 9.29 -3.62
N PHE A 126 -11.82 8.68 -4.09
CA PHE A 126 -10.48 9.24 -3.93
C PHE A 126 -10.27 10.54 -4.72
N ASP A 127 -10.85 10.66 -5.92
CA ASP A 127 -10.83 11.92 -6.67
C ASP A 127 -11.53 13.03 -5.88
N ALA A 128 -12.74 12.74 -5.38
CA ALA A 128 -13.56 13.66 -4.60
C ALA A 128 -12.89 14.05 -3.27
N SER A 129 -12.16 13.14 -2.63
CA SER A 129 -11.44 13.39 -1.38
C SER A 129 -10.07 14.06 -1.56
N THR A 130 -9.64 14.33 -2.80
CA THR A 130 -8.35 14.97 -3.11
C THR A 130 -8.53 16.38 -3.66
N PRO A 131 -8.84 17.38 -2.80
CA PRO A 131 -9.15 18.74 -3.23
C PRO A 131 -7.96 19.42 -3.92
N CYS A 132 -6.73 19.16 -3.45
CA CYS A 132 -5.51 19.68 -4.05
C CYS A 132 -5.34 19.16 -5.48
N THR A 133 -5.52 20.02 -6.48
CA THR A 133 -5.46 19.67 -7.90
C THR A 133 -4.11 19.12 -8.32
N VAL A 134 -3.03 19.62 -7.73
CA VAL A 134 -1.66 19.15 -7.96
C VAL A 134 -1.51 17.70 -7.48
N ALA A 135 -1.89 17.42 -6.23
CA ALA A 135 -1.87 16.07 -5.67
C ALA A 135 -2.75 15.10 -6.47
N ARG A 136 -3.95 15.56 -6.88
CA ARG A 136 -4.89 14.78 -7.68
C ARG A 136 -4.30 14.36 -9.01
N ARG A 137 -3.74 15.32 -9.78
CA ARG A 137 -3.09 15.02 -11.06
C ARG A 137 -1.87 14.09 -10.90
N ALA A 138 -1.08 14.27 -9.84
CA ALA A 138 0.04 13.37 -9.55
C ALA A 138 -0.43 11.94 -9.30
N SER A 139 -1.49 11.76 -8.49
CA SER A 139 -2.10 10.44 -8.23
C SER A 139 -2.65 9.80 -9.50
N ILE A 140 -3.34 10.56 -10.35
CA ILE A 140 -3.85 10.07 -11.65
C ILE A 140 -2.71 9.66 -12.58
N ALA A 141 -1.66 10.48 -12.68
CA ALA A 141 -0.52 10.19 -13.52
C ALA A 141 0.18 8.90 -13.08
N GLN A 142 0.41 8.72 -11.78
CA GLN A 142 1.02 7.52 -11.20
C GLN A 142 0.14 6.28 -11.38
N GLY A 143 -1.17 6.38 -11.13
CA GLY A 143 -2.08 5.25 -11.30
C GLY A 143 -2.24 4.82 -12.76
N ARG A 144 -2.33 5.76 -13.70
CA ARG A 144 -2.30 5.46 -15.16
C ARG A 144 -0.98 4.82 -15.59
N ALA A 145 0.14 5.28 -15.04
CA ALA A 145 1.44 4.66 -15.30
C ALA A 145 1.52 3.23 -14.74
N LEU A 146 0.96 2.99 -13.55
CA LEU A 146 0.87 1.66 -12.96
C LEU A 146 0.01 0.71 -13.81
N LEU A 147 -1.13 1.18 -14.33
CA LEU A 147 -1.93 0.42 -15.30
C LEU A 147 -1.16 0.09 -16.59
N ALA A 148 -0.37 1.05 -17.09
CA ALA A 148 0.46 0.82 -18.27
C ALA A 148 1.54 -0.25 -18.01
N VAL A 149 2.16 -0.26 -16.83
CA VAL A 149 3.08 -1.32 -16.40
C VAL A 149 2.36 -2.65 -16.34
N TRP A 150 1.17 -2.70 -15.73
CA TRP A 150 0.36 -3.90 -15.68
C TRP A 150 0.11 -4.46 -17.09
N ASP A 151 -0.46 -3.65 -17.99
CA ASP A 151 -0.84 -4.08 -19.32
C ASP A 151 0.35 -4.50 -20.19
N ARG A 152 1.50 -3.83 -20.06
CA ARG A 152 2.68 -4.08 -20.91
C ARG A 152 3.65 -5.10 -20.35
N SER A 153 3.68 -5.31 -19.03
CA SER A 153 4.77 -6.03 -18.38
C SER A 153 4.34 -7.14 -17.43
N PHE A 154 3.22 -7.01 -16.71
CA PHE A 154 2.82 -8.01 -15.69
C PHE A 154 1.67 -8.92 -16.13
N LYS A 155 0.75 -8.41 -16.95
CA LYS A 155 -0.51 -9.08 -17.29
C LYS A 155 -0.33 -10.50 -17.82
N THR A 156 0.61 -10.73 -18.73
CA THR A 156 0.81 -12.05 -19.35
C THR A 156 1.31 -13.09 -18.34
N GLN A 157 2.23 -12.68 -17.47
CA GLN A 157 2.92 -13.51 -16.49
C GLN A 157 1.97 -13.90 -15.36
N TYR A 158 1.23 -12.92 -14.83
CA TYR A 158 0.37 -13.13 -13.67
C TYR A 158 -1.03 -13.67 -14.02
N LYS A 159 -1.54 -13.45 -15.24
CA LYS A 159 -2.77 -14.16 -15.70
C LYS A 159 -2.55 -15.67 -15.83
N SER A 160 -1.38 -16.08 -16.35
CA SER A 160 -1.03 -17.51 -16.48
C SER A 160 -0.92 -18.18 -15.11
N ALA A 161 -0.21 -17.54 -14.17
CA ALA A 161 -0.05 -18.04 -12.80
C ALA A 161 -1.38 -18.14 -12.03
N SER A 162 -2.29 -17.17 -12.22
CA SER A 162 -3.60 -17.17 -11.53
C SER A 162 -4.52 -18.32 -11.98
N LEU A 163 -4.36 -18.84 -13.20
CA LEU A 163 -5.13 -20.00 -13.68
C LEU A 163 -4.64 -21.30 -13.04
N ALA A 164 -3.37 -21.37 -12.64
CA ALA A 164 -2.76 -22.55 -12.05
C ALA A 164 -3.00 -22.69 -10.53
N ASP A 165 -3.06 -21.57 -9.78
CA ASP A 165 -3.09 -21.59 -8.30
C ASP A 165 -4.50 -21.59 -7.67
N GLY A 166 -5.58 -21.67 -8.45
CA GLY A 166 -6.96 -21.83 -7.92
C GLY A 166 -7.47 -20.71 -7.00
N GLY A 167 -6.75 -19.59 -6.84
CA GLY A 167 -7.12 -18.51 -5.93
C GLY A 167 -8.24 -17.64 -6.50
N ASP A 168 -9.49 -17.91 -6.11
CA ASP A 168 -10.68 -17.18 -6.58
C ASP A 168 -10.58 -15.66 -6.38
N HIS A 169 -9.96 -15.21 -5.28
CA HIS A 169 -9.81 -13.79 -4.97
C HIS A 169 -8.89 -13.04 -5.96
N ARG A 170 -7.80 -13.68 -6.43
CA ARG A 170 -6.90 -13.08 -7.44
C ARG A 170 -7.56 -13.04 -8.82
N ARG A 171 -8.35 -14.07 -9.15
CA ARG A 171 -9.14 -14.09 -10.39
C ARG A 171 -10.15 -12.95 -10.41
N ALA A 172 -10.88 -12.75 -9.31
CA ALA A 172 -11.81 -11.63 -9.16
C ALA A 172 -11.11 -10.27 -9.29
N ALA A 173 -9.91 -10.09 -8.71
CA ALA A 173 -9.14 -8.86 -8.85
C ALA A 173 -8.69 -8.58 -10.30
N ILE A 174 -8.26 -9.61 -11.04
CA ILE A 174 -7.89 -9.48 -12.46
C ILE A 174 -9.12 -9.10 -13.31
N GLU A 175 -10.28 -9.69 -13.01
CA GLU A 175 -11.54 -9.38 -13.67
C GLU A 175 -11.97 -7.94 -13.40
N ALA A 176 -11.95 -7.52 -12.12
CA ALA A 176 -12.23 -6.14 -11.72
C ALA A 176 -11.29 -5.13 -12.42
N LEU A 177 -9.99 -5.41 -12.47
CA LEU A 177 -9.03 -4.56 -13.20
C LEU A 177 -9.35 -4.47 -14.70
N THR A 178 -9.77 -5.59 -15.29
CA THR A 178 -10.11 -5.67 -16.71
C THR A 178 -11.38 -4.87 -17.01
N CYS A 179 -12.40 -4.98 -16.15
CA CYS A 179 -13.62 -4.19 -16.21
C CYS A 179 -13.32 -2.70 -16.05
N PHE A 180 -12.57 -2.31 -15.00
CA PHE A 180 -12.16 -0.92 -14.78
C PHE A 180 -11.37 -0.33 -15.95
N SER A 181 -10.45 -1.12 -16.53
CA SER A 181 -9.70 -0.72 -17.72
C SER A 181 -10.60 -0.49 -18.94
N SER A 182 -11.75 -1.17 -19.03
CA SER A 182 -12.75 -0.90 -20.06
C SER A 182 -13.52 0.40 -19.78
N THR A 183 -13.92 0.62 -18.53
CA THR A 183 -14.60 1.83 -18.06
C THR A 183 -13.75 3.08 -18.27
N LEU A 184 -12.44 3.01 -18.05
CA LEU A 184 -11.50 4.11 -18.31
C LEU A 184 -11.48 4.58 -19.78
N ARG A 185 -11.92 3.76 -20.74
CA ARG A 185 -11.99 4.13 -22.16
C ARG A 185 -13.32 4.75 -22.55
N THR A 186 -14.37 4.53 -21.77
CA THR A 186 -15.75 4.91 -22.12
C THR A 186 -16.32 5.98 -21.20
N SER A 187 -15.92 6.00 -19.92
CA SER A 187 -16.39 6.92 -18.90
C SER A 187 -15.42 8.08 -18.70
N PRO A 188 -15.90 9.34 -18.75
CA PRO A 188 -15.07 10.51 -18.41
C PRO A 188 -14.82 10.65 -16.91
N HIS A 189 -15.52 9.89 -16.07
CA HIS A 189 -15.44 9.98 -14.60
C HIS A 189 -14.41 9.03 -14.00
N ALA A 190 -13.87 8.10 -14.77
CA ALA A 190 -12.83 7.18 -14.31
C ALA A 190 -11.44 7.81 -14.51
N ASN A 191 -10.70 7.94 -13.41
CA ASN A 191 -9.46 8.69 -13.33
C ASN A 191 -8.22 7.80 -13.31
N ALA A 192 -8.29 6.64 -12.67
CA ALA A 192 -7.18 5.72 -12.39
C ALA A 192 -6.18 6.29 -11.37
N HIS A 193 -6.66 6.52 -10.14
CA HIS A 193 -5.88 6.94 -8.99
C HIS A 193 -4.95 5.85 -8.48
N TYR A 194 -3.78 6.30 -8.03
CA TYR A 194 -2.69 5.41 -7.65
C TYR A 194 -3.01 4.53 -6.43
N ALA A 195 -3.63 5.08 -5.38
CA ALA A 195 -3.82 4.35 -4.12
C ALA A 195 -4.77 3.14 -4.23
N PRO A 196 -6.00 3.26 -4.75
CA PRO A 196 -6.86 2.10 -4.98
C PRO A 196 -6.22 1.05 -5.89
N LEU A 197 -5.60 1.50 -6.99
CA LEU A 197 -4.94 0.60 -7.95
C LEU A 197 -3.73 -0.12 -7.38
N TRP A 198 -2.95 0.53 -6.50
CA TRP A 198 -1.82 -0.09 -5.84
C TRP A 198 -2.26 -1.28 -5.00
N GLY A 199 -3.33 -1.12 -4.21
CA GLY A 199 -3.91 -2.21 -3.41
C GLY A 199 -4.35 -3.38 -4.29
N LEU A 200 -5.15 -3.07 -5.31
CA LEU A 200 -5.69 -4.07 -6.23
C LEU A 200 -4.58 -4.82 -7.00
N ILE A 201 -3.58 -4.11 -7.53
CA ILE A 201 -2.47 -4.73 -8.26
C ILE A 201 -1.59 -5.55 -7.33
N SER A 202 -1.34 -5.09 -6.10
CA SER A 202 -0.56 -5.85 -5.12
C SER A 202 -1.22 -7.20 -4.78
N LEU A 203 -2.56 -7.23 -4.69
CA LEU A 203 -3.31 -8.49 -4.54
C LEU A 203 -3.10 -9.42 -5.74
N ILE A 204 -3.19 -8.90 -6.96
CA ILE A 204 -2.98 -9.68 -8.19
C ILE A 204 -1.57 -10.29 -8.21
N LEU A 205 -0.57 -9.52 -7.78
CA LEU A 205 0.83 -9.94 -7.72
C LEU A 205 1.13 -10.87 -6.54
N ALA A 206 0.12 -11.24 -5.73
CA ALA A 206 0.24 -12.06 -4.53
C ALA A 206 1.18 -11.49 -3.46
N VAL A 207 1.29 -10.16 -3.40
CA VAL A 207 1.96 -9.49 -2.29
C VAL A 207 1.00 -9.50 -1.10
N PRO A 208 1.39 -9.97 0.09
CA PRO A 208 0.51 -9.93 1.24
C PRO A 208 0.21 -8.47 1.66
N LEU A 209 -1.01 -8.25 2.16
CA LEU A 209 -1.58 -6.92 2.35
C LEU A 209 -0.72 -6.00 3.22
N HIS A 210 -0.14 -6.56 4.29
CA HIS A 210 0.68 -5.78 5.21
C HIS A 210 1.97 -5.27 4.54
N GLU A 211 2.61 -6.11 3.73
CA GLU A 211 3.78 -5.79 2.93
C GLU A 211 3.45 -4.81 1.82
N ALA A 212 2.27 -4.93 1.19
CA ALA A 212 1.80 -3.97 0.19
C ALA A 212 1.59 -2.57 0.79
N ALA A 213 1.00 -2.48 1.99
CA ALA A 213 0.82 -1.25 2.74
C ALA A 213 2.15 -0.63 3.18
N TYR A 214 3.05 -1.45 3.72
CA TYR A 214 4.40 -1.00 4.09
C TYR A 214 5.16 -0.48 2.87
N LEU A 215 5.15 -1.22 1.76
CA LEU A 215 5.86 -0.84 0.54
C LEU A 215 5.29 0.44 -0.09
N PHE A 216 3.99 0.67 0.01
CA PHE A 216 3.35 1.92 -0.42
C PHE A 216 3.95 3.14 0.30
N LEU A 217 3.97 3.12 1.63
CA LEU A 217 4.52 4.20 2.46
C LEU A 217 6.04 4.32 2.29
N PHE A 218 6.75 3.19 2.23
CA PHE A 218 8.19 3.17 2.00
C PHE A 218 8.58 3.75 0.64
N SER A 219 7.80 3.47 -0.41
CA SER A 219 8.02 4.04 -1.74
C SER A 219 7.88 5.56 -1.75
N HIS A 220 6.90 6.09 -1.00
CA HIS A 220 6.78 7.54 -0.81
C HIS A 220 7.98 8.14 -0.09
N ALA A 221 8.44 7.53 1.02
CA ALA A 221 9.64 7.97 1.73
C ALA A 221 10.86 8.00 0.80
N ARG A 222 11.07 6.94 0.01
CA ARG A 222 12.14 6.84 -0.99
C ARG A 222 12.07 7.95 -2.04
N THR A 223 10.87 8.26 -2.56
CA THR A 223 10.68 9.36 -3.51
C THR A 223 11.00 10.72 -2.90
N VAL A 224 10.53 10.99 -1.67
CA VAL A 224 10.80 12.24 -0.95
C VAL A 224 12.31 12.39 -0.66
N MET A 225 12.99 11.30 -0.30
CA MET A 225 14.45 11.28 -0.10
C MET A 225 15.22 11.53 -1.40
N SER A 226 14.78 10.92 -2.50
CA SER A 226 15.35 11.18 -3.84
C SER A 226 15.18 12.65 -4.24
N ALA A 227 14.03 13.28 -3.94
CA ALA A 227 13.83 14.71 -4.13
C ALA A 227 14.77 15.55 -3.23
N ALA A 228 14.96 15.17 -1.97
CA ALA A 228 15.87 15.87 -1.05
C ALA A 228 17.33 15.84 -1.51
N VAL A 229 17.81 14.70 -2.03
CA VAL A 229 19.16 14.58 -2.60
C VAL A 229 19.33 15.54 -3.79
N ARG A 230 18.35 15.57 -4.70
CA ARG A 230 18.40 16.46 -5.88
C ARG A 230 18.26 17.94 -5.52
N ALA A 231 17.52 18.25 -4.46
CA ALA A 231 17.43 19.59 -3.88
C ALA A 231 18.66 19.97 -3.02
N SER A 232 19.71 19.13 -2.99
CA SER A 232 20.94 19.34 -2.22
C SER A 232 20.72 19.52 -0.71
N VAL A 233 19.62 18.98 -0.17
CA VAL A 233 19.32 18.96 1.27
C VAL A 233 20.25 17.99 2.01
N MET A 234 20.57 16.86 1.37
CA MET A 234 21.44 15.80 1.90
C MET A 234 22.15 15.06 0.77
N GLY A 235 23.23 14.34 1.12
CA GLY A 235 23.96 13.49 0.18
C GLY A 235 23.31 12.10 -0.03
N PRO A 236 23.67 11.36 -1.08
CA PRO A 236 23.11 10.03 -1.37
C PRO A 236 23.36 9.01 -0.26
N TYR A 237 24.55 9.03 0.37
CA TYR A 237 24.85 8.14 1.50
C TYR A 237 24.02 8.47 2.75
N GLN A 238 23.73 9.76 3.00
CA GLN A 238 22.86 10.17 4.10
C GLN A 238 21.42 9.71 3.85
N ALA A 239 20.93 9.85 2.61
CA ALA A 239 19.62 9.33 2.23
C ALA A 239 19.50 7.81 2.42
N GLN A 240 20.52 7.04 2.00
CA GLN A 240 20.56 5.59 2.24
C GLN A 240 20.63 5.23 3.73
N SER A 241 21.43 5.98 4.51
CA SER A 241 21.50 5.78 5.97
C SER A 241 20.15 6.02 6.64
N LEU A 242 19.38 7.00 6.19
CA LEU A 242 18.03 7.26 6.70
C LEU A 242 17.04 6.19 6.23
N LEU A 243 17.14 5.71 4.97
CA LEU A 243 16.31 4.61 4.46
C LEU A 243 16.53 3.31 5.24
N ALA A 244 17.77 3.04 5.63
CA ALA A 244 18.16 1.88 6.41
C ALA A 244 17.91 2.05 7.93
N SER A 245 17.43 3.22 8.38
CA SER A 245 17.29 3.50 9.81
C SER A 245 16.14 2.72 10.45
N MET A 246 16.36 2.24 11.68
CA MET A 246 15.30 1.64 12.50
C MET A 246 14.18 2.63 12.78
N GLU A 247 14.50 3.92 12.94
CA GLU A 247 13.50 4.97 13.17
C GLU A 247 12.49 5.04 12.02
N LEU A 248 12.94 5.04 10.76
CA LEU A 248 12.05 5.07 9.60
C LEU A 248 11.23 3.78 9.52
N GLN A 249 11.87 2.63 9.74
CA GLN A 249 11.22 1.33 9.71
C GLN A 249 10.08 1.25 10.73
N ASP A 250 10.35 1.60 11.99
CA ASP A 250 9.37 1.57 13.07
C ASP A 250 8.27 2.62 12.85
N ARG A 251 8.63 3.78 12.29
CA ARG A 251 7.65 4.81 11.92
C ARG A 251 6.68 4.30 10.84
N ILE A 252 7.17 3.64 9.79
CA ILE A 252 6.29 3.12 8.74
C ILE A 252 5.40 2.01 9.30
N ARG A 253 5.94 1.08 10.10
CA ARG A 253 5.13 0.03 10.75
C ARG A 253 4.03 0.63 11.62
N GLY A 254 4.37 1.57 12.50
CA GLY A 254 3.39 2.22 13.36
C GLY A 254 2.30 2.96 12.58
N LEU A 255 2.63 3.55 11.42
CA LEU A 255 1.65 4.17 10.53
C LEU A 255 0.75 3.13 9.82
N VAL A 256 1.29 2.00 9.41
CA VAL A 256 0.49 0.89 8.87
C VAL A 256 -0.49 0.38 9.93
N ASP A 257 -0.01 0.18 11.16
CA ASP A 257 -0.84 -0.26 12.30
C ASP A 257 -1.94 0.78 12.62
N GLU A 258 -1.61 2.07 12.65
CA GLU A 258 -2.57 3.16 12.88
C GLU A 258 -3.64 3.22 11.79
N GLY A 259 -3.25 3.04 10.53
CA GLY A 259 -4.16 3.08 9.38
C GLY A 259 -4.94 1.79 9.13
N TRP A 260 -4.57 0.67 9.77
CA TRP A 260 -5.05 -0.68 9.40
C TRP A 260 -6.57 -0.85 9.42
N GLY A 261 -7.21 -0.21 10.42
CA GLY A 261 -8.66 -0.23 10.63
C GLY A 261 -9.39 1.02 10.12
N ARG A 262 -8.68 2.01 9.56
CA ARG A 262 -9.29 3.25 9.06
C ARG A 262 -10.05 2.97 7.77
N ARG A 263 -11.34 3.32 7.73
CA ARG A 263 -12.18 3.18 6.54
C ARG A 263 -11.96 4.35 5.58
N THR A 264 -12.37 4.19 4.33
CA THR A 264 -12.29 5.25 3.31
C THR A 264 -13.12 6.48 3.67
N GLU A 265 -14.27 6.28 4.32
CA GLU A 265 -15.11 7.38 4.84
C GLU A 265 -14.45 8.19 5.96
N ASP A 266 -13.50 7.58 6.68
CA ASP A 266 -12.71 8.22 7.74
C ASP A 266 -11.36 8.76 7.21
N ALA A 267 -11.12 8.66 5.89
CA ALA A 267 -9.90 9.16 5.26
C ALA A 267 -9.96 10.69 5.11
N GLY A 268 -8.83 11.35 5.39
CA GLY A 268 -8.79 12.80 5.33
C GLY A 268 -7.42 13.41 5.64
N GLN A 269 -7.31 14.72 5.41
CA GLN A 269 -6.11 15.49 5.68
C GLN A 269 -5.88 15.66 7.18
N SER A 270 -4.85 15.00 7.70
CA SER A 270 -4.40 15.17 9.10
C SER A 270 -3.49 16.38 9.28
N VAL A 271 -2.84 16.84 8.21
CA VAL A 271 -1.90 17.96 8.22
C VAL A 271 -2.30 18.96 7.13
N PRO A 272 -3.26 19.87 7.36
CA PRO A 272 -3.80 20.76 6.32
C PRO A 272 -2.74 21.59 5.59
N VAL A 273 -1.62 21.91 6.24
CA VAL A 273 -0.53 22.66 5.62
C VAL A 273 0.22 21.87 4.53
N MET A 274 0.18 20.54 4.55
CA MET A 274 0.77 19.71 3.50
C MET A 274 0.10 19.95 2.15
N ASP A 275 -1.24 20.03 2.13
CA ASP A 275 -1.99 20.35 0.91
C ASP A 275 -1.66 21.74 0.37
N LEU A 276 -1.41 22.70 1.27
CA LEU A 276 -0.96 24.03 0.88
C LEU A 276 0.42 23.99 0.23
N TRP A 277 1.38 23.25 0.77
CA TRP A 277 2.71 23.14 0.16
C TRP A 277 2.68 22.42 -1.19
N VAL A 278 1.90 21.33 -1.30
CA VAL A 278 1.73 20.64 -2.59
C VAL A 278 1.08 21.56 -3.61
N GLY A 279 -0.02 22.25 -3.26
CA GLY A 279 -0.71 23.16 -4.17
C GLY A 279 0.11 24.38 -4.56
N ARG A 280 0.91 24.93 -3.63
CA ARG A 280 1.79 26.08 -3.90
C ARG A 280 3.00 25.74 -4.77
N HIS A 281 3.29 24.46 -5.00
CA HIS A 281 4.36 24.04 -5.90
C HIS A 281 4.25 24.69 -7.29
N GLU A 282 3.04 24.79 -7.84
CA GLU A 282 2.79 25.45 -9.13
C GLU A 282 3.08 26.95 -9.15
N LYS A 283 3.15 27.58 -7.97
CA LYS A 283 3.37 29.02 -7.82
C LYS A 283 4.85 29.36 -7.57
N LEU A 284 5.74 28.37 -7.54
CA LEU A 284 7.17 28.61 -7.41
C LEU A 284 7.74 29.23 -8.70
N TYR A 285 8.56 30.27 -8.54
CA TYR A 285 9.18 30.98 -9.67
C TYR A 285 10.18 30.11 -10.46
N SER A 286 10.93 29.27 -9.75
CA SER A 286 11.82 28.26 -10.31
C SER A 286 11.44 26.90 -9.73
N ARG A 287 11.47 25.85 -10.56
CA ARG A 287 11.04 24.49 -10.20
C ARG A 287 12.02 23.47 -10.75
N ILE A 288 12.46 22.57 -9.88
CA ILE A 288 13.25 21.39 -10.24
C ILE A 288 12.34 20.18 -10.46
N PHE A 289 11.19 20.15 -9.77
CA PHE A 289 10.25 19.04 -9.84
C PHE A 289 8.93 19.40 -10.53
N ASN A 290 8.27 18.38 -11.05
CA ASN A 290 7.04 18.48 -11.82
C ASN A 290 5.78 18.38 -10.94
N SER A 291 5.94 18.49 -9.59
CA SER A 291 4.92 18.11 -8.58
C SER A 291 3.50 18.44 -9.00
#